data_AF-T1D5R3-F1
#
_entry.id   AF-T1D5R3-F1
#
_cell.length_a   1.000
_cell.length_b   1.000
_cell.length_c   1.000
_cell.angle_alpha   90.00
_cell.angle_beta   90.00
_cell.angle_gamma   90.00
#
_symmetry.space_group_name_H-M   'P 1'
#
loop_
_entity.id
_entity.type
_entity.pdbx_description
1 polymer ?
#
loop_
_entity_poly.entity_id
_entity_poly.type
_entity_poly.pdbx_seq_one_letter_code
_entity_poly.pdbx_strand_id
1 'polypeptide(L)'
;MIAVEPNPLLWPYLEWNVHQNGLTNVKIVKCALGEPGSYVLIQEDDGGTVASTIAPHGSGTPVQVKGLDEILLELGCKQIDVIKMDIEGAELAALSGFVGLRDVRCVAVELHGGLNLAEVPLLLSRHFDIYYETPYNVWRNTMVNIANHPMDFLASEIRS
;
A
#
# COMPACT_ATOMS: atom_id res chain seq x y z
N MET A 1 -5.34 6.64 -10.46
CA MET A 1 -4.73 5.88 -9.35
C MET A 1 -3.68 6.76 -8.67
N ILE A 2 -3.58 6.70 -7.35
CA ILE A 2 -2.51 7.33 -6.58
C ILE A 2 -1.69 6.17 -6.01
N ALA A 3 -0.40 6.12 -6.33
CA ALA A 3 0.52 5.12 -5.81
C ALA A 3 1.47 5.81 -4.83
N VAL A 4 1.58 5.30 -3.61
CA VAL A 4 2.45 5.85 -2.57
C VAL A 4 3.56 4.84 -2.31
N GLU A 5 4.81 5.28 -2.43
CA GLU A 5 5.99 4.42 -2.24
C GLU A 5 7.08 5.21 -1.51
N PRO A 6 7.43 4.83 -0.27
CA PRO A 6 8.48 5.52 0.47
C PRO A 6 9.89 5.18 -0.03
N ASN A 7 10.15 3.98 -0.56
CA ASN A 7 11.50 3.53 -0.87
C ASN A 7 12.04 4.16 -2.17
N PRO A 8 13.11 4.99 -2.10
CA PRO A 8 13.71 5.61 -3.27
C PRO A 8 14.22 4.63 -4.32
N LEU A 9 14.65 3.43 -3.92
CA LEU A 9 15.12 2.39 -4.83
C LEU A 9 13.99 1.82 -5.69
N LEU A 10 12.75 1.85 -5.20
CA LEU A 10 11.59 1.29 -5.91
C LEU A 10 10.96 2.29 -6.89
N TRP A 11 11.24 3.59 -6.76
CA TRP A 11 10.66 4.60 -7.64
C TRP A 11 10.93 4.37 -9.13
N PRO A 12 12.17 4.05 -9.57
CA PRO A 12 12.43 3.80 -10.98
C PRO A 12 11.67 2.58 -11.52
N TYR A 13 11.53 1.52 -10.72
CA TYR A 13 10.77 0.33 -11.10
C TYR A 13 9.27 0.62 -11.20
N LEU A 14 8.73 1.42 -10.27
CA LEU A 14 7.35 1.85 -10.30
C LEU A 14 7.06 2.73 -11.51
N GLU A 15 7.93 3.71 -11.79
CA GLU A 15 7.85 4.58 -12.98
C GLU A 15 7.94 3.76 -14.27
N TRP A 16 8.85 2.79 -14.32
CA TRP A 16 8.99 1.87 -15.44
C TRP A 16 7.72 1.02 -15.63
N ASN A 17 7.18 0.43 -14.56
CA ASN A 17 5.94 -0.36 -14.62
C ASN A 17 4.75 0.46 -15.13
N VAL A 18 4.60 1.70 -14.66
CA VAL A 18 3.56 2.62 -15.15
C VAL A 18 3.72 2.89 -16.65
N HIS A 19 4.96 3.16 -17.09
CA HIS A 19 5.25 3.41 -18.50
C HIS A 19 5.02 2.18 -19.39
N GLN A 20 5.53 1.01 -19.02
CA GLN A 20 5.41 -0.22 -19.82
C GLN A 20 3.97 -0.68 -19.97
N ASN A 21 3.12 -0.45 -18.97
CA ASN A 21 1.71 -0.80 -19.02
C ASN A 21 0.84 0.31 -19.65
N GLY A 22 1.44 1.41 -20.14
CA GLY A 22 0.71 2.51 -20.77
C GLY A 22 -0.28 3.23 -19.83
N LEU A 23 -0.02 3.21 -18.53
CA LEU A 23 -0.93 3.78 -17.53
C LEU A 23 -0.76 5.30 -17.48
N THR A 24 -1.73 6.03 -18.03
CA THR A 24 -1.66 7.51 -18.14
C THR A 24 -2.28 8.25 -16.96
N ASN A 25 -2.97 7.55 -16.06
CA ASN A 25 -3.76 8.10 -14.97
C ASN A 25 -3.20 7.75 -13.58
N VAL A 26 -1.88 7.54 -13.48
CA VAL A 26 -1.19 7.21 -12.23
C VAL A 26 -0.38 8.41 -11.74
N LYS A 27 -0.59 8.79 -10.48
CA LYS A 27 0.27 9.77 -9.79
C LYS A 27 1.08 9.02 -8.74
N ILE A 28 2.41 9.08 -8.83
CA ILE A 28 3.34 8.48 -7.86
C ILE A 28 3.67 9.52 -6.81
N VAL A 29 3.51 9.17 -5.54
CA VAL A 29 3.83 10.00 -4.38
C VAL A 29 4.95 9.34 -3.59
N LYS A 30 6.07 10.06 -3.48
CA LYS A 30 7.34 9.58 -2.94
C LYS A 30 7.45 9.88 -1.45
N CYS A 31 6.56 9.27 -0.65
CA CYS A 31 6.48 9.50 0.79
C CYS A 31 6.04 8.23 1.53
N ALA A 32 6.23 8.21 2.84
CA ALA A 32 5.61 7.22 3.72
C ALA A 32 4.21 7.68 4.14
N LEU A 33 3.36 6.72 4.52
CA LEU A 33 2.07 7.00 5.15
C LEU A 33 2.17 6.85 6.66
N GLY A 34 1.51 7.74 7.41
CA GLY A 34 1.49 7.68 8.87
C GLY A 34 1.17 9.04 9.47
N GLU A 35 1.74 9.32 10.64
CA GLU A 35 1.57 10.59 11.34
C GLU A 35 2.25 11.74 10.57
N PRO A 36 1.49 12.74 10.08
CA PRO A 36 2.04 13.84 9.28
C PRO A 36 3.10 14.65 10.04
N GLY A 37 4.05 15.22 9.31
CA GLY A 37 5.08 16.11 9.88
C GLY A 37 6.27 15.39 10.50
N SER A 38 6.31 14.06 10.39
CA SER A 38 7.45 13.23 10.77
C SER A 38 8.26 12.78 9.55
N TYR A 39 9.42 12.15 9.82
CA TYR A 39 10.27 11.51 8.81
C TYR A 39 10.55 10.08 9.26
N VAL A 40 10.67 9.18 8.29
CA VAL A 40 11.20 7.83 8.50
C VAL A 40 12.54 7.70 7.78
N LEU A 41 13.45 6.93 8.36
CA LEU A 41 14.67 6.53 7.67
C LEU A 41 14.42 5.20 6.97
N ILE A 42 14.61 5.20 5.64
CA ILE A 42 14.58 4.00 4.82
C ILE A 42 15.99 3.42 4.81
N GLN A 43 16.17 2.27 5.47
CA GLN A 43 17.41 1.50 5.48
C GLN A 43 17.27 0.26 4.61
N GLU A 44 18.33 -0.04 3.86
CA GLU A 44 18.50 -1.31 3.17
C GLU A 44 19.08 -2.32 4.15
N ASP A 45 18.51 -3.52 4.22
CA ASP A 45 19.27 -4.70 4.62
C ASP A 45 19.77 -5.43 3.36
N ASP A 46 20.81 -6.27 3.53
CA ASP A 46 21.43 -7.04 2.44
C ASP A 46 20.46 -8.05 1.77
N GLY A 47 19.22 -8.18 2.29
CA GLY A 47 18.16 -9.06 1.81
C GLY A 47 17.01 -8.38 1.05
N GLY A 48 17.05 -7.04 0.90
CA GLY A 48 15.99 -6.28 0.24
C GLY A 48 14.78 -5.96 1.13
N THR A 49 14.86 -6.25 2.43
CA THR A 49 13.86 -5.82 3.41
C THR A 49 14.11 -4.36 3.74
N VAL A 50 13.08 -3.53 3.60
CA VAL A 50 13.13 -2.14 4.01
C VAL A 50 12.71 -2.05 5.48
N ALA A 51 13.67 -1.83 6.38
CA ALA A 51 13.35 -1.45 7.74
C ALA A 51 13.08 0.07 7.74
N SER A 52 11.84 0.47 8.04
CA SER A 52 11.52 1.86 8.35
C SER A 52 11.59 2.06 9.86
N THR A 53 12.46 2.98 10.31
CA THR A 53 12.51 3.38 11.73
C THR A 53 12.15 4.85 11.83
N ILE A 54 11.23 5.17 12.73
CA ILE A 54 11.00 6.55 13.19
C ILE A 54 12.22 6.91 14.06
N ALA A 55 13.24 7.53 13.47
CA ALA A 55 14.46 7.88 14.19
C ALA A 55 14.88 9.33 13.87
N PRO A 56 15.19 10.15 14.89
CA PRO A 56 15.85 11.44 14.67
C PRO A 56 17.32 11.27 14.24
N HIS A 57 17.92 10.10 14.49
CA HIS A 57 19.31 9.78 14.20
C HIS A 57 19.46 8.30 13.77
N GLY A 58 20.10 8.06 12.62
CA GLY A 58 20.37 6.73 12.07
C GLY A 58 20.95 6.84 10.65
N SER A 59 21.46 5.74 10.10
CA SER A 59 21.76 5.61 8.67
C SER A 59 20.47 5.45 7.87
N GLY A 60 20.48 5.72 6.56
CA GLY A 60 19.32 5.56 5.69
C GLY A 60 18.87 6.86 5.02
N THR A 61 17.99 6.74 4.03
CA THR A 61 17.47 7.90 3.30
C THR A 61 16.24 8.44 4.02
N PRO A 62 16.23 9.72 4.45
CA PRO A 62 15.07 10.31 5.08
C PRO A 62 13.95 10.51 4.08
N VAL A 63 12.75 10.04 4.44
CA VAL A 63 11.53 10.15 3.64
C VAL A 63 10.45 10.78 4.49
N GLN A 64 9.77 11.79 3.93
CA GLN A 64 8.68 12.47 4.60
C GLN A 64 7.51 11.52 4.84
N VAL A 65 6.88 11.62 6.01
CA VAL A 65 5.62 10.95 6.31
C VAL A 65 4.47 11.93 6.07
N LYS A 66 3.46 11.48 5.34
CA LYS A 66 2.23 12.24 5.05
C LYS A 66 0.99 11.46 5.44
N GLY A 67 -0.08 12.18 5.75
CA GLY A 67 -1.41 11.60 5.92
C GLY A 67 -2.11 11.41 4.57
N LEU A 68 -3.07 10.50 4.50
CA LEU A 68 -3.89 10.30 3.30
C LEU A 68 -4.62 11.59 2.88
N ASP A 69 -5.18 12.33 3.84
CA ASP A 69 -5.89 13.58 3.57
C ASP A 69 -4.99 14.67 2.99
N GLU A 70 -3.74 14.76 3.47
CA GLU A 70 -2.73 15.70 2.94
C GLU A 70 -2.43 15.38 1.47
N ILE A 71 -2.19 14.10 1.16
CA ILE A 71 -1.92 13.65 -0.22
C ILE A 71 -3.11 13.95 -1.13
N LEU A 72 -4.33 13.66 -0.68
CA LEU A 72 -5.53 13.92 -1.47
C LEU A 72 -5.72 15.40 -1.76
N LEU A 73 -5.50 16.25 -0.75
CA LEU A 73 -5.57 17.70 -0.90
C LEU A 73 -4.53 18.21 -1.92
N GLU A 74 -3.26 17.79 -1.79
CA GLU A 74 -2.18 18.16 -2.71
C GLU A 74 -2.47 17.76 -4.16
N LEU A 75 -3.08 16.59 -4.35
CA LEU A 75 -3.38 16.06 -5.67
C LEU A 75 -4.71 16.55 -6.26
N GLY A 76 -5.47 17.38 -5.52
CA GLY A 76 -6.80 17.85 -5.89
C GLY A 76 -7.84 16.72 -5.97
N CYS A 77 -7.59 15.62 -5.27
CA CYS A 77 -8.44 14.43 -5.27
C CYS A 77 -9.48 14.54 -4.16
N LYS A 78 -10.76 14.46 -4.51
CA LYS A 78 -11.86 14.67 -3.55
C LYS A 78 -12.36 13.38 -2.89
N GLN A 79 -12.16 12.23 -3.53
CA GLN A 79 -12.65 10.95 -3.06
C GLN A 79 -11.73 9.81 -3.48
N ILE A 80 -11.72 8.75 -2.70
CA ILE A 80 -11.08 7.47 -3.04
C ILE A 80 -12.18 6.40 -3.03
N ASP A 81 -12.34 5.66 -4.12
CA ASP A 81 -13.32 4.57 -4.15
C ASP A 81 -12.78 3.28 -3.54
N VAL A 82 -11.47 3.03 -3.68
CA VAL A 82 -10.81 1.79 -3.24
C VAL A 82 -9.42 2.10 -2.66
N ILE A 83 -9.12 1.50 -1.51
CA ILE A 83 -7.79 1.49 -0.91
C ILE A 83 -7.24 0.06 -1.01
N LYS A 84 -6.03 -0.07 -1.57
CA LYS A 84 -5.18 -1.25 -1.39
C LYS A 84 -3.96 -0.80 -0.58
N MET A 85 -3.73 -1.45 0.56
CA MET A 85 -2.65 -1.10 1.48
C MET A 85 -1.85 -2.35 1.84
N ASP A 86 -0.58 -2.31 1.50
CA ASP A 86 0.40 -3.33 1.85
C ASP A 86 1.66 -2.54 2.22
N ILE A 87 1.75 -2.22 3.50
CA ILE A 87 2.81 -1.39 4.08
C ILE A 87 3.27 -2.03 5.37
N GLU A 88 4.54 -1.83 5.73
CA GLU A 88 5.15 -2.52 6.87
C GLU A 88 4.90 -1.76 8.18
N GLY A 89 3.78 -2.07 8.86
CA GLY A 89 3.57 -1.74 10.28
C GLY A 89 2.92 -0.38 10.58
N ALA A 90 2.71 0.48 9.57
CA ALA A 90 2.08 1.80 9.71
C ALA A 90 0.58 1.84 9.35
N GLU A 91 -0.08 0.69 9.19
CA GLU A 91 -1.44 0.55 8.69
C GLU A 91 -2.46 1.28 9.55
N LEU A 92 -2.42 1.09 10.87
CA LEU A 92 -3.31 1.79 11.80
C LEU A 92 -3.10 3.30 11.71
N ALA A 93 -1.85 3.77 11.74
CA ALA A 93 -1.53 5.19 11.67
C ALA A 93 -1.99 5.84 10.35
N ALA A 94 -1.82 5.13 9.23
CA ALA A 94 -2.26 5.59 7.92
C ALA A 94 -3.79 5.70 7.82
N LEU A 95 -4.53 4.75 8.40
CA LEU A 95 -6.00 4.70 8.32
C LEU A 95 -6.71 5.53 9.39
N SER A 96 -6.18 5.60 10.62
CA SER A 96 -6.87 6.24 11.74
C SER A 96 -7.03 7.76 11.57
N GLY A 97 -6.11 8.39 10.83
CA GLY A 97 -6.15 9.82 10.54
C GLY A 97 -7.00 10.19 9.33
N PHE A 98 -7.50 9.22 8.56
CA PHE A 98 -8.14 9.49 7.27
C PHE A 98 -9.64 9.79 7.41
N VAL A 99 -10.03 11.06 7.20
CA VAL A 99 -11.45 11.47 7.38
C VAL A 99 -12.38 10.93 6.30
N GLY A 100 -11.84 10.62 5.11
CA GLY A 100 -12.60 10.11 3.97
C GLY A 100 -12.90 8.60 4.04
N LEU A 101 -12.49 7.90 5.10
CA LEU A 101 -12.58 6.44 5.18
C LEU A 101 -14.01 5.91 4.99
N ARG A 102 -15.01 6.62 5.52
CA ARG A 102 -16.44 6.27 5.40
C ARG A 102 -16.98 6.30 3.96
N ASP A 103 -16.33 7.06 3.08
CA ASP A 103 -16.76 7.30 1.70
C ASP A 103 -16.04 6.33 0.73
N VAL A 104 -15.07 5.55 1.23
CA VAL A 104 -14.40 4.47 0.49
C VAL A 104 -15.33 3.28 0.39
N ARG A 105 -15.40 2.65 -0.79
CA ARG A 105 -16.25 1.47 -1.02
C ARG A 105 -15.60 0.17 -0.59
N CYS A 106 -14.27 0.08 -0.68
CA CYS A 106 -13.53 -1.14 -0.37
C CYS A 106 -12.12 -0.83 0.13
N VAL A 107 -11.70 -1.53 1.18
CA VAL A 107 -10.34 -1.50 1.71
C VAL A 107 -9.81 -2.93 1.71
N ALA A 108 -8.74 -3.16 0.97
CA ALA A 108 -7.93 -4.38 1.07
C ALA A 108 -6.62 -4.02 1.75
N VAL A 109 -6.36 -4.61 2.92
CA VAL A 109 -5.18 -4.30 3.74
C VAL A 109 -4.49 -5.56 4.22
N GLU A 110 -3.18 -5.62 4.07
CA GLU A 110 -2.32 -6.60 4.74
C GLU A 110 -1.82 -6.01 6.06
N LEU A 111 -1.85 -6.79 7.15
CA LEU A 111 -1.62 -6.28 8.50
C LEU A 111 -0.35 -6.85 9.11
N HIS A 112 0.56 -5.96 9.49
CA HIS A 112 1.83 -6.31 10.11
C HIS A 112 1.88 -5.89 11.58
N GLY A 113 2.23 -6.84 12.46
CA GLY A 113 2.37 -6.58 13.89
C GLY A 113 1.07 -6.67 14.70
N GLY A 114 1.21 -6.98 15.99
CA GLY A 114 0.08 -7.32 16.86
C GLY A 114 -0.92 -6.17 17.08
N LEU A 115 -0.45 -4.93 17.11
CA LEU A 115 -1.32 -3.76 17.28
C LEU A 115 -2.23 -3.56 16.05
N ASN A 116 -1.67 -3.65 14.84
CA ASN A 116 -2.45 -3.53 13.60
C ASN A 116 -3.48 -4.65 13.47
N LEU A 117 -3.10 -5.90 13.81
CA LEU A 117 -4.02 -7.04 13.85
C LEU A 117 -5.18 -6.86 14.82
N ALA A 118 -4.97 -6.16 15.94
CA ALA A 118 -6.01 -5.92 16.94
C ALA A 118 -6.90 -4.72 16.58
N GLU A 119 -6.31 -3.60 16.16
CA GLU A 119 -7.00 -2.31 16.08
C GLU A 119 -7.56 -1.99 14.69
N VAL A 120 -6.88 -2.38 13.60
CA VAL A 120 -7.34 -2.06 12.24
C VAL A 120 -8.69 -2.71 11.93
N PRO A 121 -8.95 -3.98 12.26
CA PRO A 121 -10.29 -4.56 12.08
C PRO A 121 -11.38 -3.83 12.89
N LEU A 122 -11.07 -3.38 14.11
CA LEU A 122 -12.00 -2.61 14.94
C LEU A 122 -12.29 -1.23 14.34
N LEU A 123 -11.27 -0.57 13.78
CA LEU A 123 -11.44 0.69 13.06
C LEU A 123 -12.32 0.51 11.82
N LEU A 124 -12.01 -0.48 10.97
CA LEU A 124 -12.71 -0.72 9.71
C LEU A 124 -14.14 -1.24 9.91
N SER A 125 -14.39 -2.07 10.92
CA SER A 125 -15.72 -2.63 11.20
C SER A 125 -16.80 -1.57 11.51
N ARG A 126 -16.40 -0.31 11.76
CA ARG A 126 -17.33 0.82 11.91
C ARG A 126 -18.03 1.22 10.61
N HIS A 127 -17.43 0.88 9.46
CA HIS A 127 -17.88 1.32 8.14
C HIS A 127 -17.93 0.19 7.11
N PHE A 128 -17.30 -0.96 7.39
CA PHE A 128 -17.14 -2.06 6.45
C PHE A 128 -17.53 -3.41 7.08
N ASP A 129 -18.05 -4.30 6.24
CA ASP A 129 -18.08 -5.73 6.56
C ASP A 129 -16.66 -6.32 6.38
N ILE A 130 -16.16 -7.00 7.41
CA ILE A 130 -14.78 -7.50 7.44
C ILE A 130 -14.71 -8.95 6.95
N TYR A 131 -13.82 -9.20 6.00
CA TYR A 131 -13.50 -10.53 5.49
C TYR A 131 -12.00 -10.77 5.63
N TYR A 132 -11.63 -11.95 6.13
CA TYR A 132 -10.25 -12.37 6.24
C TYR A 132 -9.92 -13.31 5.07
N GLU A 133 -8.98 -12.89 4.23
CA GLU A 133 -8.41 -13.77 3.21
C GLU A 133 -7.36 -14.67 3.86
N THR A 134 -7.59 -15.98 3.79
CA THR A 134 -6.63 -16.98 4.26
C THR A 134 -5.82 -17.49 3.08
N PRO A 135 -4.60 -18.04 3.31
CA PRO A 135 -3.80 -18.65 2.22
C PRO A 135 -4.58 -19.68 1.40
N TYR A 136 -5.50 -20.42 2.04
CA TYR A 136 -6.39 -21.35 1.37
C TYR A 136 -7.37 -20.66 0.41
N ASN A 137 -8.00 -19.56 0.85
CA ASN A 137 -8.92 -18.78 0.01
C ASN A 137 -8.18 -18.14 -1.16
N VAL A 138 -6.99 -17.58 -0.91
CA VAL A 138 -6.12 -17.03 -1.96
C VAL A 138 -5.78 -18.11 -2.98
N TRP A 139 -5.30 -19.28 -2.53
CA TRP A 139 -4.96 -20.39 -3.43
C TRP A 139 -6.16 -20.87 -4.25
N ARG A 140 -7.32 -21.05 -3.61
CA ARG A 140 -8.56 -21.45 -4.29
C ARG A 140 -8.98 -20.41 -5.33
N ASN A 141 -8.95 -19.13 -4.98
CA ASN A 141 -9.34 -18.03 -5.88
C ASN A 141 -8.35 -17.91 -7.05
N THR A 142 -7.05 -18.08 -6.81
CA THR A 142 -6.01 -18.12 -7.85
C THR A 142 -6.25 -19.28 -8.82
N MET A 143 -6.55 -20.49 -8.34
CA MET A 143 -6.87 -21.62 -9.22
C MET A 143 -8.13 -21.37 -10.06
N VAL A 144 -9.17 -20.78 -9.47
CA VAL A 144 -10.39 -20.42 -10.21
C VAL A 144 -10.07 -19.37 -11.28
N ASN A 145 -9.26 -18.35 -10.99
CA ASN A 145 -8.83 -17.37 -11.98
C ASN A 145 -8.00 -17.99 -13.11
N ILE A 146 -7.07 -18.90 -12.79
CA ILE A 146 -6.28 -19.63 -13.80
C ILE A 146 -7.20 -20.47 -14.70
N ALA A 147 -8.18 -21.17 -14.11
CA ALA A 147 -9.14 -21.95 -14.88
C ALA A 147 -10.02 -21.08 -15.80
N ASN A 148 -10.35 -19.86 -15.38
CA ASN A 148 -11.13 -18.91 -16.17
C ASN A 148 -10.30 -18.13 -17.21
N HIS A 149 -8.98 -18.00 -17.00
CA HIS A 149 -8.05 -17.26 -17.86
C HIS A 149 -6.78 -18.08 -18.22
N PRO A 150 -6.91 -19.28 -18.82
CA PRO A 150 -5.79 -20.20 -19.00
C PRO A 150 -4.71 -19.69 -19.97
N MET A 151 -5.10 -18.88 -20.96
CA MET A 151 -4.18 -18.34 -21.97
C MET A 151 -3.33 -17.16 -21.45
N ASP A 152 -3.88 -16.37 -20.52
CA ASP A 152 -3.16 -15.23 -19.91
C ASP A 152 -2.06 -15.72 -18.96
N PHE A 153 -2.31 -16.84 -18.27
CA PHE A 153 -1.32 -17.49 -17.41
C PHE A 153 -0.14 -18.06 -18.23
N LEU A 154 -0.43 -18.80 -19.31
CA LEU A 154 0.61 -19.32 -20.22
C LEU A 154 1.45 -18.20 -20.85
N ALA A 155 0.84 -17.06 -21.17
CA ALA A 155 1.56 -15.91 -21.72
C ALA A 155 2.49 -15.22 -20.69
N SER A 156 2.16 -15.30 -19.40
CA SER A 156 2.98 -14.76 -18.31
C SER A 156 4.20 -15.64 -17.98
N GLU A 157 4.07 -16.96 -18.09
CA GLU A 157 5.14 -17.94 -17.80
C GLU A 157 6.23 -17.97 -18.90
N ILE A 158 5.88 -17.60 -20.14
CA ILE A 158 6.84 -17.52 -21.26
C ILE A 158 7.72 -16.25 -21.18
N ARG A 159 7.36 -15.29 -20.32
CA ARG A 159 8.07 -14.00 -20.16
C ARG A 159 8.96 -13.92 -18.92
N SER A 160 8.99 -14.94 -18.05
CA SER A 160 9.93 -15.09 -16.92
C SER A 160 11.13 -15.94 -17.29
#